data_AF-A0A0V1CE09-F1
#
_entry.id   AF-A0A0V1CE09-F1
#
_cell.length_a   1.000
_cell.length_b   1.000
_cell.length_c   1.000
_cell.angle_alpha   90.00
_cell.angle_beta   90.00
_cell.angle_gamma   90.00
#
_symmetry.space_group_name_H-M   'P 1'
#
loop_
_entity.id
_entity.type
_entity.pdbx_description
1 polymer ?
#
loop_
_entity_poly.entity_id
_entity_poly.type
_entity_poly.pdbx_seq_one_letter_code
_entity_poly.pdbx_strand_id
1 'polypeptide(L)' 'MQIYTGKPSSGKREKNHGMRVVLDMVKGLKGHNVTCDNVFTSYALGVELKNKSYKQLIIKEYNS' A
#
# COMPACT_ATOMS: atom_id res chain seq x y z
N MET A 1 -13.13 -1.66 2.85
CA MET A 1 -12.91 -0.68 1.75
C MET A 1 -12.80 0.70 2.37
N GLN A 2 -11.78 1.49 2.03
CA GLN A 2 -11.65 2.90 2.46
C GLN A 2 -11.86 3.82 1.25
N ILE A 3 -12.68 4.85 1.42
CA ILE A 3 -13.00 5.82 0.35
C ILE A 3 -12.09 7.03 0.53
N TYR A 4 -11.34 7.40 -0.52
CA TYR A 4 -10.55 8.62 -0.52
C TYR A 4 -11.47 9.82 -0.80
N THR A 5 -11.69 10.66 0.21
CA THR A 5 -12.55 11.85 0.13
C THR A 5 -11.78 13.15 -0.11
N GLY A 6 -10.48 13.05 -0.44
CA GLY A 6 -9.62 14.21 -0.62
C GLY A 6 -8.98 14.71 0.67
N LYS A 7 -8.48 15.96 0.63
CA LYS A 7 -7.80 16.60 1.75
C LYS A 7 -8.83 17.24 2.70
N PRO A 8 -8.80 16.96 4.02
CA PRO A 8 -9.70 17.61 4.97
C PRO A 8 -9.40 19.12 5.06
N SER A 9 -10.44 19.92 5.33
CA SER A 9 -10.37 21.39 5.47
C SER A 9 -9.41 21.84 6.58
N SER A 10 -9.16 21.00 7.59
CA SER A 10 -8.22 21.21 8.68
C SER A 10 -6.73 21.05 8.29
N GLY A 11 -6.43 20.83 7.01
CA GLY A 11 -5.16 21.23 6.41
C GLY A 11 -3.97 20.27 6.55
N LYS A 12 -3.97 19.35 7.52
CA LYS A 12 -2.85 18.38 7.67
C LYS A 12 -3.01 17.22 6.68
N ARG A 13 -2.16 17.20 5.65
CA ARG A 13 -2.00 16.04 4.76
C ARG A 13 -1.45 14.87 5.56
N GLU A 14 -2.12 13.74 5.50
CA GLU A 14 -1.58 12.50 6.06
C GLU A 14 -0.37 12.04 5.24
N LYS A 15 0.75 11.78 5.94
CA LYS A 15 1.93 11.15 5.34
C LYS A 15 1.71 9.63 5.33
N ASN A 16 2.18 8.96 4.29
CA ASN A 16 2.09 7.49 4.14
C ASN A 16 0.67 6.90 4.05
N HIS A 17 -0.31 7.71 3.61
CA HIS A 17 -1.69 7.26 3.40
C HIS A 17 -1.77 6.00 2.51
N GLY A 18 -0.99 5.95 1.42
CA GLY A 18 -0.96 4.80 0.52
C GLY A 18 -0.53 3.50 1.21
N MET A 19 0.49 3.56 2.08
CA MET A 19 0.94 2.40 2.84
C MET A 19 -0.15 1.89 3.78
N ARG A 20 -0.81 2.78 4.53
CA ARG A 20 -1.91 2.40 5.43
C ARG A 20 -3.06 1.74 4.67
N VAL A 21 -3.46 2.32 3.53
CA VAL A 21 -4.54 1.76 2.69
C VAL A 21 -4.16 0.35 2.20
N VAL A 22 -2.95 0.16 1.67
CA VAL A 22 -2.52 -1.18 1.22
C VAL A 22 -2.53 -2.19 2.36
N LEU A 23 -1.97 -1.85 3.52
CA LEU A 23 -1.93 -2.74 4.68
C LEU A 23 -3.32 -3.13 5.18
N ASP A 24 -4.28 -2.20 5.13
CA ASP A 24 -5.67 -2.49 5.46
C ASP A 24 -6.34 -3.41 4.43
N MET A 25 -6.04 -3.23 3.13
CA MET A 25 -6.61 -4.04 2.05
C MET A 25 -6.09 -5.48 2.05
N VAL A 26 -4.86 -5.72 2.49
CA VAL A 26 -4.26 -7.07 2.47
C VAL A 26 -4.55 -7.89 3.73
N LYS A 27 -5.28 -7.33 4.71
CA LYS A 27 -5.67 -8.06 5.92
C LYS A 27 -6.39 -9.36 5.55
N GLY A 28 -5.88 -10.48 6.02
CA GLY A 28 -6.41 -11.82 5.73
C GLY A 28 -5.81 -12.52 4.52
N LEU A 29 -4.94 -11.85 3.73
CA LEU A 29 -4.30 -12.41 2.53
C LEU A 29 -2.89 -12.97 2.81
N LYS A 30 -2.63 -13.48 4.01
CA LYS A 30 -1.32 -14.05 4.36
C LYS A 30 -0.96 -15.19 3.40
N GLY A 31 0.31 -15.25 3.00
CA GLY A 31 0.78 -16.25 2.03
C GLY A 31 0.48 -15.95 0.55
N HIS A 32 -0.18 -14.84 0.24
CA HIS A 32 -0.39 -14.38 -1.13
C HIS A 32 0.63 -13.31 -1.55
N ASN A 33 0.82 -13.18 -2.87
CA ASN A 33 1.55 -12.07 -3.46
C ASN A 33 0.63 -10.85 -3.52
N VAL A 34 1.21 -9.68 -3.23
CA VAL A 34 0.52 -8.39 -3.33
C VAL A 34 1.13 -7.62 -4.47
N THR A 35 0.32 -7.29 -5.47
CA THR A 35 0.74 -6.46 -6.61
C THR A 35 0.11 -5.09 -6.45
N CYS A 36 0.94 -4.04 -6.53
CA CYS A 36 0.51 -2.65 -6.39
C CYS A 36 0.84 -1.85 -7.65
N ASP A 37 0.08 -0.78 -7.88
CA ASP A 37 0.46 0.28 -8.82
C ASP A 37 1.66 1.07 -8.27
N ASN A 38 2.37 1.79 -9.14
CA ASN A 38 3.52 2.62 -8.83
C ASN A 38 3.20 3.66 -7.73
N VAL A 39 2.00 4.26 -7.75
CA VAL A 39 1.59 5.26 -6.74
C VAL A 39 1.48 4.71 -5.31
N PHE A 40 1.41 3.39 -5.15
CA PHE A 40 1.41 2.70 -3.86
C PHE A 40 2.72 1.96 -3.59
N THR A 41 3.66 1.99 -4.52
CA THR A 41 4.91 1.24 -4.44
C THR A 41 5.97 2.03 -3.67
N SER A 42 6.52 1.42 -2.62
CA SER A 42 7.67 1.96 -1.89
C SER A 42 8.45 0.83 -1.22
N TYR A 43 9.76 1.05 -1.01
CA TYR A 43 10.61 0.08 -0.29
C TYR A 43 10.08 -0.20 1.13
N ALA A 44 9.67 0.84 1.85
CA ALA A 44 9.11 0.73 3.21
C ALA A 44 7.87 -0.18 3.25
N LEU A 45 6.98 -0.09 2.26
CA LEU A 45 5.82 -0.98 2.15
C LEU A 45 6.25 -2.44 1.94
N GLY A 46 7.26 -2.69 1.09
CA GLY A 46 7.78 -4.05 0.85
C GLY A 46 8.34 -4.70 2.12
N VAL A 47 9.09 -3.95 2.92
CA VAL A 47 9.61 -4.40 4.23
C VAL A 47 8.46 -4.73 5.18
N GLU A 48 7.46 -3.86 5.27
CA GLU A 48 6.32 -4.06 6.18
C GLU A 48 5.48 -5.29 5.80
N LEU A 49 5.28 -5.52 4.50
CA LEU A 49 4.57 -6.71 4.01
C LEU A 49 5.32 -8.00 4.34
N LYS A 50 6.65 -7.99 4.19
CA LYS A 50 7.50 -9.13 4.56
C LYS A 50 7.42 -9.44 6.06
N ASN A 51 7.47 -8.40 6.91
CA ASN A 51 7.33 -8.53 8.36
C ASN A 51 5.98 -9.13 8.79
N LYS A 52 4.93 -8.90 8.00
CA LYS A 52 3.56 -9.42 8.26
C LYS A 52 3.27 -10.76 7.57
N SER A 53 4.29 -11.40 6.98
CA SER A 53 4.20 -12.70 6.31
C SER A 53 3.35 -12.71 5.02
N TYR A 54 3.32 -11.59 4.30
CA TYR A 54 2.87 -11.57 2.90
C TYR A 54 4.03 -11.98 1.99
N LYS A 55 3.76 -12.78 0.94
CA LYS A 55 4.85 -13.47 0.22
C LYS A 55 5.79 -12.51 -0.50
N GLN A 56 5.25 -11.51 -1.20
CA GLN A 56 6.06 -10.60 -2.01
C GLN A 56 5.24 -9.39 -2.47
N LEU A 57 5.87 -8.21 -2.50
CA LEU A 57 5.38 -7.07 -3.27
C LEU A 57 5.92 -7.22 -4.71
N ILE A 58 5.02 -7.33 -5.71
CA ILE A 58 5.39 -7.33 -7.13
C ILE A 58 5.17 -5.93 -7.68
N ILE A 59 6.25 -5.32 -8.18
CA ILE A 59 6.22 -4.02 -8.84
C ILE A 59 5.92 -4.27 -10.31
N LYS A 60 4.80 -3.78 -10.82
CA LYS A 60 4.58 -3.70 -12.27
C LYS A 60 5.29 -2.45 -12.77
N GLU A 61 6.50 -2.60 -13.31
CA GLU A 61 7.08 -1.58 -14.17
C GLU A 61 6.24 -1.51 -15.45
N TYR A 62 5.46 -0.43 -15.58
CA TYR A 62 4.94 -0.03 -16.88
C TYR A 62 6.13 0.57 -17.64
N ASN A 63 6.77 -0.22 -18.50
CA ASN A 63 7.60 0.33 -19.55
C ASN A 63 6.67 1.09 -20.50
N SER A 64 6.89 2.40 -20.61
CA SER A 64 6.12 3.29 -21.48
C SER A 64 6.39 3.02 -22.96
#